data_AF-A0A9E6C875-F1
#
_entry.id   AF-A0A9E6C875-F1
#
_cell.length_a   1.000
_cell.length_b   1.000
_cell.length_c   1.000
_cell.angle_alpha   90.00
_cell.angle_beta   90.00
_cell.angle_gamma   90.00
#
_symmetry.space_group_name_H-M   'P 1'
#
loop_
_entity.id
_entity.type
_entity.pdbx_description
1 polymer ?
#
loop_
_entity_poly.entity_id
_entity_poly.type
_entity_poly.pdbx_seq_one_letter_code
_entity_poly.pdbx_strand_id
1 'polypeptide(L)'
;SESMNVLDNAKVLITGGGTHNSFFISLLKKYCKHNVTIPEKQIIDFKEAIIFAFLGYLRKYRKINTFSSVTGAEKDSSGGSIFII
;
A
#
# COMPACT_ATOMS: atom_id res chain seq x y z
N SER A 1 6.72 23.90 7.41
CA SER A 1 5.36 23.37 7.57
C SER A 1 5.00 22.67 6.27
N GLU A 2 5.15 21.35 6.21
CA GLU A 2 4.72 20.60 5.03
C GLU A 2 3.21 20.74 4.90
N SER A 3 2.79 21.53 3.91
CA SER A 3 1.41 21.64 3.49
C SER A 3 0.94 20.26 3.04
N MET A 4 -0.02 19.69 3.76
CA MET A 4 -0.76 18.50 3.34
C MET A 4 -1.24 18.74 1.90
N ASN A 5 -0.75 17.96 0.93
CA ASN A 5 -1.25 18.01 -0.44
C ASN A 5 -2.70 17.52 -0.43
N VAL A 6 -3.65 18.45 -0.30
CA VAL A 6 -5.08 18.14 -0.40
C VAL A 6 -5.38 17.94 -1.88
N LEU A 7 -5.29 16.69 -2.31
CA LEU A 7 -5.72 16.29 -3.65
C LEU A 7 -7.24 16.23 -3.67
N ASP A 8 -7.88 17.25 -4.22
CA ASP A 8 -9.31 17.19 -4.53
C ASP A 8 -9.59 16.01 -5.48
N ASN A 9 -10.64 15.23 -5.19
CA ASN A 9 -11.04 14.05 -5.98
C ASN A 9 -9.95 12.97 -6.17
N ALA A 10 -9.07 12.77 -5.18
CA ALA A 10 -8.13 11.65 -5.19
C ALA A 10 -8.80 10.28 -5.44
N LYS A 11 -8.04 9.34 -5.98
CA LYS A 11 -8.47 7.94 -6.13
C LYS A 11 -7.99 7.14 -4.91
N VAL A 12 -8.92 6.47 -4.24
CA VAL A 12 -8.67 5.63 -3.07
C VAL A 12 -8.86 4.18 -3.47
N LEU A 13 -7.81 3.36 -3.34
CA LEU A 13 -7.87 1.93 -3.55
C LEU A 13 -7.97 1.23 -2.19
N ILE A 14 -9.04 0.48 -1.94
CA ILE A 14 -9.25 -0.23 -0.68
C ILE A 14 -8.91 -1.72 -0.79
N THR A 15 -8.20 -2.27 0.20
CA THR A 15 -7.80 -3.69 0.28
C THR A 15 -7.87 -4.20 1.71
N GLY A 16 -7.67 -5.51 1.92
CA GLY A 16 -7.68 -6.14 3.25
C GLY A 16 -9.08 -6.51 3.72
N GLY A 17 -9.16 -7.23 4.85
CA GLY A 17 -10.40 -7.86 5.34
C GLY A 17 -11.56 -6.89 5.56
N GLY A 18 -11.29 -5.63 5.92
CA GLY A 18 -12.30 -4.59 6.08
C GLY A 18 -13.10 -4.29 4.80
N THR A 19 -12.55 -4.61 3.63
CA THR A 19 -13.23 -4.42 2.33
C THR A 19 -14.49 -5.29 2.20
N HIS A 20 -14.53 -6.45 2.88
CA HIS A 20 -15.66 -7.36 2.84
C HIS A 20 -16.82 -6.93 3.75
N ASN A 21 -16.61 -5.94 4.62
CA ASN A 21 -17.65 -5.38 5.47
C ASN A 21 -18.49 -4.36 4.66
N SER A 22 -19.64 -4.80 4.16
CA SER A 22 -20.54 -3.97 3.35
C SER A 22 -21.02 -2.71 4.06
N PHE A 23 -21.28 -2.79 5.38
CA PHE A 23 -21.66 -1.64 6.20
C PHE A 23 -20.53 -0.60 6.25
N PHE A 24 -19.31 -1.04 6.57
CA PHE A 24 -18.13 -0.16 6.55
C PHE A 24 -17.92 0.49 5.19
N ILE A 25 -17.98 -0.27 4.10
CA ILE A 25 -17.84 0.25 2.74
C ILE A 25 -18.93 1.28 2.42
N SER A 26 -20.18 1.05 2.83
CA SER A 26 -21.27 2.01 2.63
C SER A 26 -21.03 3.34 3.36
N LEU A 27 -20.57 3.28 4.61
CA LEU A 27 -20.22 4.47 5.39
C LEU A 27 -19.02 5.18 4.76
N LEU A 28 -17.99 4.44 4.38
CA LEU A 28 -16.80 5.00 3.74
C LEU A 28 -17.17 5.75 2.47
N LYS A 29 -17.99 5.16 1.59
CA LYS A 29 -18.47 5.83 0.36
C LYS A 29 -19.37 7.03 0.64
N LYS A 30 -20.12 7.03 1.75
CA LYS A 30 -20.99 8.16 2.14
C LYS A 30 -20.20 9.37 2.64
N TYR A 31 -19.14 9.15 3.41
CA TYR A 31 -18.40 10.23 4.08
C TYR A 31 -17.10 10.61 3.38
N CYS A 32 -16.53 9.74 2.55
CA CYS A 32 -15.34 10.05 1.78
C CYS A 32 -15.68 10.94 0.59
N LYS A 33 -15.01 12.10 0.48
CA LYS A 33 -15.13 13.02 -0.66
C LYS A 33 -14.32 12.57 -1.89
N HIS A 34 -13.59 11.46 -1.78
CA HIS A 34 -12.71 10.93 -2.80
C HIS A 34 -13.32 9.69 -3.47
N ASN A 35 -12.80 9.32 -4.64
CA ASN A 35 -13.32 8.18 -5.38
C ASN A 35 -12.77 6.85 -4.82
N VAL A 36 -13.62 6.12 -4.09
CA VAL A 36 -13.27 4.82 -3.50
C VAL A 36 -13.49 3.69 -4.52
N THR A 37 -12.39 3.08 -4.96
CA THR A 37 -12.35 1.94 -5.89
C THR A 37 -12.14 0.64 -5.11
N ILE A 38 -13.01 -0.33 -5.36
CA ILE A 38 -12.88 -1.71 -4.85
C ILE A 38 -12.25 -2.55 -5.97
N PRO A 39 -11.03 -3.08 -5.79
CA PRO A 39 -10.37 -3.89 -6.81
C PRO A 39 -10.88 -5.33 -6.81
N GLU A 40 -10.28 -6.16 -7.67
CA GLU A 40 -10.56 -7.60 -7.70
C GLU A 40 -10.20 -8.30 -6.39
N LYS A 41 -10.90 -9.40 -6.09
CA LYS A 41 -10.73 -10.19 -4.85
C LYS A 41 -9.27 -10.59 -4.59
N GLN A 42 -8.52 -10.91 -5.63
CA GLN A 42 -7.10 -11.27 -5.52
C GLN A 42 -6.27 -10.13 -4.91
N ILE A 43 -6.52 -8.89 -5.34
CA ILE A 43 -5.86 -7.71 -4.79
C ILE A 43 -6.38 -7.39 -3.39
N ILE A 44 -7.67 -7.54 -3.13
CA ILE A 44 -8.23 -7.32 -1.80
C ILE A 44 -7.55 -8.24 -0.77
N ASP A 45 -7.48 -9.53 -1.08
CA ASP A 45 -7.11 -10.56 -0.11
C ASP A 45 -5.59 -10.77 -0.01
N PHE A 46 -4.84 -10.53 -1.10
CA PHE A 46 -3.44 -10.93 -1.20
C PHE A 46 -2.45 -9.81 -1.52
N LYS A 47 -2.87 -8.53 -1.51
CA LYS A 47 -1.96 -7.39 -1.79
C LYS A 47 -0.66 -7.48 -0.99
N GLU A 48 -0.73 -7.76 0.31
CA GLU A 48 0.45 -7.81 1.18
C GLU A 48 1.41 -8.95 0.79
N ALA A 49 0.88 -10.14 0.51
CA ALA A 49 1.68 -11.27 0.04
C ALA A 49 2.37 -10.99 -1.30
N ILE A 50 1.64 -10.37 -2.24
CA ILE A 50 2.18 -9.95 -3.55
C ILE A 50 3.30 -8.92 -3.35
N ILE A 51 3.09 -7.93 -2.47
CA ILE A 51 4.08 -6.92 -2.13
C ILE A 51 5.32 -7.58 -1.51
N PHE A 52 5.17 -8.50 -0.55
CA PHE A 52 6.32 -9.20 0.05
C PHE A 52 7.12 -10.00 -0.97
N ALA A 53 6.46 -10.71 -1.90
CA ALA A 53 7.13 -11.39 -3.00
C ALA A 53 7.92 -10.42 -3.88
N PHE A 54 7.34 -9.25 -4.19
CA PHE A 54 8.01 -8.21 -4.95
C PHE A 54 9.19 -7.57 -4.19
N LEU A 55 9.06 -7.33 -2.89
CA LEU A 55 10.16 -6.84 -2.04
C LEU A 55 11.33 -7.82 -2.02
N GLY A 56 11.05 -9.13 -1.96
CA GLY A 56 12.05 -10.19 -2.06
C GLY A 56 12.77 -10.19 -3.41
N TYR A 57 12.03 -10.03 -4.52
CA TYR A 57 12.60 -9.86 -5.85
C TYR A 57 13.54 -8.64 -5.89
N LEU A 58 13.11 -7.47 -5.42
CA LEU A 58 13.94 -6.27 -5.41
C LEU A 58 15.21 -6.45 -4.56
N ARG A 59 15.11 -7.10 -3.39
CA ARG A 59 16.26 -7.43 -2.55
C ARG A 59 17.27 -8.33 -3.27
N LYS A 60 16.80 -9.36 -4.01
CA LYS A 60 17.65 -10.25 -4.82
C LYS A 60 18.52 -9.46 -5.80
N TYR A 61 17.98 -8.41 -6.40
CA TYR A 61 18.68 -7.56 -7.36
C TYR A 61 19.26 -6.27 -6.75
N ARG A 62 19.36 -6.19 -5.42
CA ARG A 62 19.89 -5.03 -4.67
C ARG A 62 19.25 -3.70 -5.08
N LYS A 63 17.95 -3.72 -5.42
CA LYS A 63 17.16 -2.52 -5.75
C LYS A 63 16.58 -1.90 -4.48
N ILE A 64 16.39 -0.59 -4.52
CA ILE A 64 15.68 0.15 -3.45
C ILE A 64 14.26 -0.41 -3.34
N ASN A 65 13.84 -0.73 -2.13
CA ASN A 65 12.51 -1.26 -1.83
C ASN A 65 11.91 -0.66 -0.55
N THR A 66 12.67 0.17 0.17
CA THR A 66 12.25 0.93 1.34
C THR A 66 12.67 2.38 1.17
N PHE A 67 11.70 3.29 1.08
CA PHE A 67 11.96 4.71 0.86
C PHE A 67 12.07 5.48 2.18
N SER A 68 13.03 6.40 2.29
CA SER A 68 13.14 7.29 3.45
C SER A 68 11.94 8.20 3.60
N SER A 69 11.36 8.64 2.48
CA SER A 69 10.19 9.52 2.44
C SER A 69 8.94 8.97 3.13
N VAL A 70 8.83 7.63 3.29
CA VAL A 70 7.70 6.98 3.96
C VAL A 70 8.04 6.41 5.34
N THR A 71 9.33 6.21 5.63
CA THR A 71 9.80 5.58 6.88
C THR A 71 10.40 6.57 7.87
N GLY A 72 10.81 7.76 7.42
CA GLY A 72 11.58 8.72 8.22
C GLY A 72 13.06 8.37 8.37
N ALA A 73 13.58 7.37 7.65
CA ALA A 73 15.01 7.05 7.64
C ALA A 73 15.84 8.17 6.96
N GLU A 74 17.15 8.23 7.22
CA GLU A 74 18.02 9.25 6.60
C GLU A 74 18.17 9.09 5.08
N LYS A 75 18.06 7.87 4.57
CA LYS A 75 18.23 7.54 3.14
C LYS A 75 17.42 6.32 2.73
N ASP A 76 17.13 6.24 1.44
CA ASP A 76 16.54 5.06 0.82
C ASP A 76 17.42 3.82 1.04
N SER A 77 16.78 2.65 1.14
CA SER A 77 17.48 1.40 1.39
C SER A 77 16.88 0.20 0.66
N SER A 78 17.70 -0.85 0.53
CA SER A 78 17.28 -2.18 0.08
C SER A 78 17.19 -3.09 1.30
N GLY A 79 16.00 -3.19 1.88
CA GLY A 79 15.69 -4.02 3.05
C GLY A 79 15.50 -5.51 2.71
N GLY A 80 15.54 -6.34 3.75
CA GLY A 80 15.41 -7.80 3.68
C GLY A 80 16.75 -8.54 3.74
N SER A 81 16.70 -9.87 3.85
CA SER A 81 17.86 -10.75 3.84
C SER A 81 17.63 -11.96 2.94
N ILE A 82 18.68 -12.46 2.29
CA ILE A 82 18.64 -13.65 1.44
C ILE A 82 19.30 -14.77 2.24
N PHE A 83 18.51 -15.78 2.59
CA PHE A 83 19.02 -16.98 3.22
C PHE A 83 19.28 -18.02 2.13
N ILE A 84 20.53 -18.42 1.96
CA ILE A 84 20.92 -19.52 1.08
C ILE A 84 21.02 -20.75 1.97
N ILE A 85 20.24 -21.78 1.65
CA ILE A 85 20.25 -23.08 2.30
C ILE A 85 21.36 -23.93 1.66
#